data_AF-A0A1R0KWK3-F1
#
_entry.id   AF-A0A1R0KWK3-F1
#
_cell.length_a   1.000
_cell.length_b   1.000
_cell.length_c   1.000
_cell.angle_alpha   90.00
_cell.angle_beta   90.00
_cell.angle_gamma   90.00
#
_symmetry.space_group_name_H-M   'P 1'
#
loop_
_entity.id
_entity.type
_entity.pdbx_description
1 polymer ?
#
loop_
_entity_poly.entity_id
_entity_poly.type
_entity_poly.pdbx_seq_one_letter_code
_entity_poly.pdbx_strand_id
1 'polypeptide(L)'
;MNRLMVFLDAIRDHLDEHVLPPAALVSVSSHLDPISVQLDVDVLNKVAAALLRWVSTLDTVAGSIVRTPGDSVVLSVTGRTPCGVPVKVYGVVAYNSDTFPDLPVSTRQDLPMAALHGWATAEGVAA
;
A
#
# COMPACT_ATOMS: atom_id res chain seq x y z
N MET A 1 -19.99 -19.00 13.04
CA MET A 1 -19.76 -17.58 12.70
C MET A 1 -18.91 -17.52 11.45
N ASN A 2 -19.35 -16.82 10.40
CA ASN A 2 -18.62 -16.74 9.14
C ASN A 2 -17.45 -15.74 9.27
N ARG A 3 -16.22 -16.25 9.45
CA ARG A 3 -15.02 -15.42 9.67
C ARG A 3 -14.72 -14.46 8.51
N LEU A 4 -15.13 -14.80 7.29
CA LEU A 4 -14.95 -13.93 6.12
C LEU A 4 -15.70 -12.61 6.29
N MET A 5 -16.96 -12.67 6.75
CA MET A 5 -17.77 -11.47 6.94
C MET A 5 -17.19 -10.57 8.03
N VAL A 6 -16.65 -11.15 9.11
CA VAL A 6 -15.98 -10.39 10.18
C VAL A 6 -14.78 -9.59 9.65
N PHE A 7 -13.98 -10.19 8.76
CA PHE A 7 -12.83 -9.49 8.18
C PHE A 7 -13.25 -8.39 7.20
N LEU A 8 -14.29 -8.63 6.40
CA LEU A 8 -14.82 -7.62 5.47
C LEU A 8 -15.46 -6.45 6.23
N ASP A 9 -16.22 -6.73 7.28
CA ASP A 9 -16.82 -5.70 8.15
C ASP A 9 -15.73 -4.87 8.83
N ALA A 10 -14.69 -5.52 9.37
CA ALA A 10 -13.57 -4.82 10.00
C ALA A 10 -12.82 -3.88 9.03
N ILE A 11 -12.65 -4.28 7.76
CA ILE A 11 -12.04 -3.40 6.75
C ILE A 11 -12.97 -2.26 6.38
N ARG A 12 -14.26 -2.56 6.18
CA ARG A 12 -15.26 -1.54 5.88
C ARG A 12 -15.28 -0.48 6.97
N ASP A 13 -15.38 -0.90 8.23
CA ASP A 13 -15.37 0.00 9.39
C ASP A 13 -14.07 0.82 9.43
N HIS A 14 -12.92 0.20 9.16
CA HIS A 14 -11.62 0.90 9.11
C HIS A 14 -11.54 1.94 7.99
N LEU A 15 -12.08 1.62 6.80
CA LEU A 15 -12.14 2.54 5.66
C LEU A 15 -13.05 3.74 5.97
N ASP A 16 -14.21 3.50 6.57
CA ASP A 16 -15.22 4.50 6.91
C ASP A 16 -14.76 5.40 8.08
N GLU A 17 -14.17 4.83 9.13
CA GLU A 17 -13.72 5.55 10.33
C GLU A 17 -12.56 6.52 10.03
N HIS A 18 -11.61 6.11 9.19
CA HIS A 18 -10.39 6.87 8.95
C HIS A 18 -10.41 7.71 7.66
N VAL A 19 -11.51 7.71 6.91
CA VAL A 19 -11.66 8.44 5.63
C VAL A 19 -10.49 8.13 4.68
N LEU A 20 -10.20 6.84 4.56
CA LEU A 20 -9.06 6.37 3.78
C LEU A 20 -9.30 6.53 2.28
N PRO A 21 -8.21 6.64 1.47
CA PRO A 21 -8.34 6.67 0.01
C PRO A 21 -9.13 5.48 -0.52
N PRO A 22 -9.89 5.64 -1.62
CA PRO A 22 -10.66 4.55 -2.20
C PRO A 22 -9.79 3.33 -2.54
N ALA A 23 -10.32 2.15 -2.28
CA ALA A 23 -9.72 0.88 -2.65
C ALA A 23 -10.30 0.41 -3.99
N ALA A 24 -9.43 0.09 -4.94
CA ALA A 24 -9.82 -0.53 -6.21
C ALA A 24 -10.12 -2.02 -6.05
N LEU A 25 -9.43 -2.69 -5.12
CA LEU A 25 -9.55 -4.13 -4.87
C LEU A 25 -9.28 -4.44 -3.40
N VAL A 26 -10.11 -5.29 -2.80
CA VAL A 26 -9.87 -5.90 -1.50
C VAL A 26 -9.84 -7.41 -1.67
N SER A 27 -8.74 -8.05 -1.30
CA SER A 27 -8.54 -9.49 -1.38
C SER A 27 -8.36 -10.08 0.01
N VAL A 28 -9.27 -10.97 0.40
CA VAL A 28 -9.21 -11.73 1.64
C VAL A 28 -8.80 -13.17 1.32
N SER A 29 -7.61 -13.56 1.77
CA SER A 29 -7.04 -14.90 1.59
C SER A 29 -7.11 -15.72 2.88
N SER A 30 -6.64 -16.97 2.82
CA SER A 30 -6.63 -17.86 3.98
C SER A 30 -5.68 -17.35 5.09
N HIS A 31 -5.83 -17.90 6.29
CA HIS A 31 -5.35 -17.39 7.60
C HIS A 31 -3.89 -16.93 7.73
N LEU A 32 -3.03 -17.23 6.77
CA LEU A 32 -1.60 -16.91 6.82
C LEU A 32 -1.26 -15.60 6.11
N ASP A 33 -2.12 -15.15 5.20
CA ASP A 33 -1.86 -13.97 4.39
C ASP A 33 -2.63 -12.77 4.93
N PRO A 34 -1.98 -11.59 5.01
CA PRO A 34 -2.66 -10.35 5.38
C PRO A 34 -3.75 -10.02 4.35
N ILE A 35 -4.78 -9.33 4.82
CA ILE A 35 -5.79 -8.80 3.90
C ILE A 35 -5.14 -7.78 2.99
N SER A 36 -5.31 -7.95 1.68
CA SER A 36 -4.66 -7.08 0.70
C SER A 36 -5.63 -6.03 0.18
N VAL A 37 -5.21 -4.77 0.22
CA VAL A 37 -5.97 -3.61 -0.27
C VAL A 37 -5.17 -2.92 -1.38
N GLN A 38 -5.71 -2.88 -2.59
CA GLN A 38 -5.16 -2.11 -3.69
C GLN A 38 -5.76 -0.70 -3.70
N LEU A 39 -4.90 0.31 -3.76
CA LEU A 39 -5.32 1.70 -3.90
C LEU A 39 -5.88 1.97 -5.30
N ASP A 40 -6.93 2.79 -5.39
CA ASP A 40 -7.50 3.29 -6.65
C ASP A 40 -6.78 4.54 -7.18
N VAL A 41 -5.45 4.51 -7.14
CA VAL A 41 -4.56 5.55 -7.66
C VAL A 41 -3.28 4.92 -8.18
N ASP A 42 -2.75 5.47 -9.27
CA ASP A 42 -1.58 4.94 -9.99
C ASP A 42 -0.45 5.98 -10.20
N VAL A 43 -0.68 7.23 -9.81
CA VAL A 43 0.33 8.30 -9.83
C VAL A 43 1.17 8.24 -8.54
N LEU A 44 2.49 8.25 -8.66
CA LEU A 44 3.41 8.03 -7.54
C LEU A 44 3.15 8.91 -6.32
N ASN A 45 2.98 10.23 -6.50
CA ASN A 45 2.74 11.13 -5.38
C ASN A 45 1.40 10.84 -4.67
N LYS A 46 0.36 10.51 -5.44
CA LYS A 46 -0.95 10.11 -4.90
C LYS A 46 -0.87 8.76 -4.19
N VAL A 47 -0.16 7.78 -4.76
CA VAL A 47 0.09 6.47 -4.14
C VAL A 47 0.86 6.65 -2.84
N ALA A 48 1.92 7.45 -2.82
CA ALA A 48 2.72 7.70 -1.63
C ALA A 48 1.91 8.39 -0.53
N ALA A 49 1.14 9.43 -0.87
CA ALA A 49 0.25 10.12 0.07
C ALA A 49 -0.83 9.18 0.62
N ALA A 50 -1.40 8.32 -0.23
CA ALA A 50 -2.39 7.34 0.18
C ALA A 50 -1.80 6.28 1.12
N LEU A 51 -0.62 5.74 0.82
CA LEU A 51 0.09 4.81 1.69
C LEU A 51 0.43 5.46 3.05
N LEU A 52 0.85 6.72 3.08
CA LEU A 52 1.10 7.45 4.34
C LEU A 52 -0.16 7.64 5.19
N ARG A 53 -1.33 7.87 4.57
CA ARG A 53 -2.60 7.88 5.30
C ARG A 53 -2.86 6.53 5.95
N TRP A 54 -2.65 5.44 5.23
CA TRP A 54 -2.77 4.10 5.81
C TRP A 54 -1.77 3.88 6.95
N VAL A 55 -0.49 4.23 6.77
CA VAL A 55 0.55 4.13 7.80
C VAL A 55 0.11 4.81 9.10
N SER A 56 -0.57 5.96 9.04
CA SER A 56 -1.05 6.69 10.23
C SER A 56 -2.18 5.99 11.01
N THR A 57 -2.79 4.96 10.43
CA THR A 57 -3.90 4.19 11.02
C THR A 57 -3.50 2.77 11.44
N LEU A 58 -2.24 2.40 11.23
CA LEU A 58 -1.75 1.04 11.42
C LEU A 58 -0.68 0.98 12.49
N ASP A 59 -0.67 -0.14 13.22
CA ASP A 59 0.40 -0.51 14.13
C ASP A 59 1.44 -1.38 13.44
N THR A 60 2.68 -1.36 13.93
CA THR A 60 3.78 -2.25 13.48
C THR A 60 4.05 -2.18 11.98
N VAL A 61 4.21 -0.96 11.45
CA VAL A 61 4.25 -0.73 10.01
C VAL A 61 5.62 -1.05 9.40
N ALA A 62 5.60 -1.75 8.27
CA ALA A 62 6.77 -1.97 7.41
C ALA A 62 6.42 -1.63 5.95
N GLY A 63 7.35 -0.99 5.24
CA GLY A 63 7.20 -0.68 3.82
C GLY A 63 8.02 -1.64 2.95
N SER A 64 7.51 -1.99 1.78
CA SER A 64 8.28 -2.72 0.77
C SER A 64 8.04 -2.18 -0.64
N ILE A 65 9.04 -2.31 -1.49
CA ILE A 65 9.01 -1.94 -2.90
C ILE A 65 9.50 -3.11 -3.75
N VAL A 66 8.84 -3.34 -4.89
CA VAL A 66 9.20 -4.41 -5.85
C VAL A 66 9.00 -3.89 -7.26
N ARG A 67 10.02 -3.95 -8.11
CA ARG A 67 9.85 -3.80 -9.57
C ARG A 67 9.34 -5.12 -10.14
N THR A 68 8.22 -5.09 -10.86
CA THR A 68 7.70 -6.29 -11.53
C THR A 68 8.52 -6.57 -12.81
N PRO A 69 8.42 -7.76 -13.42
CA PRO A 69 9.04 -8.04 -14.72
C PRO A 69 8.63 -7.09 -15.87
N GLY A 70 7.57 -6.30 -15.70
CA GLY A 70 7.16 -5.25 -16.65
C GLY A 70 7.65 -3.86 -16.25
N ASP A 71 6.98 -2.84 -16.77
CA ASP A 71 7.30 -1.43 -16.50
C ASP A 71 6.51 -0.87 -15.31
N SER A 72 6.40 -1.66 -14.24
CA SER A 72 5.66 -1.25 -13.05
C SER A 72 6.42 -1.52 -11.76
N VAL A 73 6.16 -0.66 -10.78
CA VAL A 73 6.66 -0.78 -9.41
C VAL A 73 5.47 -0.91 -8.48
N VAL A 74 5.52 -1.92 -7.63
CA VAL A 74 4.55 -2.11 -6.55
C VAL A 74 5.15 -1.54 -5.27
N LEU A 75 4.49 -0.53 -4.72
CA LEU A 75 4.77 0.01 -3.40
C LEU A 75 3.74 -0.56 -2.45
N SER A 76 4.17 -1.07 -1.29
CA SER A 76 3.23 -1.57 -0.30
C SER A 76 3.65 -1.25 1.12
N VAL A 77 2.68 -1.10 2.00
CA VAL A 77 2.88 -1.09 3.45
C VAL A 77 2.12 -2.26 4.07
N THR A 78 2.71 -2.89 5.07
CA THR A 78 2.07 -3.91 5.90
C THR A 78 1.97 -3.39 7.32
N GLY A 79 0.88 -3.70 8.00
CA GLY A 79 0.70 -3.39 9.41
C GLY A 79 -0.50 -4.12 9.98
N ARG A 80 -0.94 -3.70 11.16
CA ARG A 80 -2.17 -4.19 11.79
C ARG A 80 -3.12 -3.03 12.01
N THR A 81 -4.40 -3.23 11.71
CA THR A 81 -5.44 -2.28 12.11
C THR A 81 -5.57 -2.26 13.64
N PRO A 82 -6.22 -1.24 14.24
CA PRO A 82 -6.41 -1.15 15.69
C PRO A 82 -7.16 -2.37 16.29
N CYS A 83 -7.99 -3.04 15.49
CA CYS A 83 -8.67 -4.29 15.89
C CYS A 83 -7.79 -5.56 15.74
N GLY A 84 -6.52 -5.40 15.37
CA GLY A 84 -5.51 -6.45 15.32
C GLY A 84 -5.44 -7.22 13.99
N VAL A 85 -6.21 -6.82 12.98
CA VAL A 85 -6.27 -7.51 11.67
C VAL A 85 -5.04 -7.12 10.84
N PRO A 86 -4.25 -8.11 10.37
CA PRO A 86 -3.09 -7.83 9.53
C PRO A 86 -3.55 -7.40 8.13
N VAL A 87 -3.01 -6.28 7.65
CA VAL A 87 -3.33 -5.70 6.35
C VAL A 87 -2.06 -5.40 5.55
N LYS A 88 -2.14 -5.60 4.25
CA LYS A 88 -1.17 -5.16 3.26
C LYS A 88 -1.87 -4.19 2.31
N VAL A 89 -1.44 -2.95 2.29
CA VAL A 89 -1.95 -1.93 1.39
C VAL A 89 -0.92 -1.70 0.30
N TYR A 90 -1.33 -1.67 -0.96
CA TYR A 90 -0.40 -1.47 -2.06
C TYR A 90 -0.97 -0.59 -3.17
N GLY A 91 -0.06 0.11 -3.84
CA GLY A 91 -0.33 0.82 -5.08
C GLY A 91 0.65 0.37 -6.16
N VAL A 92 0.27 0.59 -7.42
CA VAL A 92 1.09 0.25 -8.58
C VAL A 92 1.35 1.54 -9.35
N VAL A 93 2.61 1.79 -9.70
CA VAL A 93 3.03 2.97 -10.45
C VAL A 93 3.89 2.54 -11.64
N ALA A 94 3.99 3.39 -12.65
CA ALA A 94 4.92 3.16 -13.75
C ALA A 94 6.38 3.22 -13.25
N TYR A 95 7.23 2.34 -13.78
CA TYR A 95 8.66 2.39 -13.51
C TYR A 95 9.31 3.58 -14.21
N ASN A 96 10.04 4.40 -13.45
CA ASN A 96 10.89 5.47 -13.94
C ASN A 96 12.28 5.30 -13.31
N SER A 97 13.33 5.16 -14.14
CA SER A 97 14.72 4.96 -13.67
C SER A 97 15.28 6.13 -12.88
N ASP A 98 14.82 7.35 -13.13
CA ASP A 98 15.27 8.55 -12.40
C ASP A 98 14.70 8.56 -10.97
N THR A 99 13.54 7.94 -10.80
CA THR A 99 12.85 7.85 -9.50
C THR A 99 13.20 6.59 -8.71
N PHE A 100 13.45 5.48 -9.40
CA PHE A 100 13.80 4.19 -8.82
C PHE A 100 15.18 3.71 -9.32
N PRO A 101 16.26 4.48 -9.03
CA PRO A 101 17.60 4.03 -9.37
C PRO A 101 17.89 2.72 -8.64
N ASP A 102 18.55 1.79 -9.32
CA ASP A 102 19.04 0.54 -8.75
C ASP A 102 17.98 -0.42 -8.18
N LEU A 103 16.71 -0.27 -8.58
CA LEU A 103 15.65 -1.21 -8.19
C LEU A 103 15.68 -2.47 -9.08
N PRO A 104 16.13 -3.63 -8.58
CA PRO A 104 16.25 -4.84 -9.38
C PRO A 104 14.86 -5.43 -9.64
N VAL A 105 14.71 -6.02 -10.82
CA VAL A 105 13.47 -6.72 -11.20
C VAL A 105 13.24 -7.90 -10.26
N SER A 106 11.98 -8.08 -9.84
CA SER A 106 11.49 -9.18 -9.01
C SER A 106 12.14 -9.32 -7.63
N THR A 107 12.89 -8.30 -7.19
CA THR A 107 13.53 -8.29 -5.88
C THR A 107 12.76 -7.37 -4.95
N ARG A 108 12.33 -7.90 -3.81
CA ARG A 108 11.72 -7.09 -2.76
C ARG A 108 12.79 -6.35 -1.98
N GLN A 109 12.63 -5.05 -1.86
CA GLN A 109 13.45 -4.19 -1.03
C GLN A 109 12.58 -3.52 0.04
N ASP A 110 13.21 -3.12 1.13
CA ASP A 110 12.56 -2.30 2.15
C ASP A 110 12.28 -0.90 1.57
N LEU A 111 11.09 -0.39 1.84
CA LEU A 111 10.70 0.96 1.43
C LEU A 111 10.79 1.91 2.63
N PRO A 112 11.77 2.83 2.65
CA PRO A 112 11.88 3.79 3.74
C PRO A 112 10.69 4.75 3.77
N MET A 113 10.13 5.02 4.96
CA MET A 113 9.04 5.99 5.12
C MET A 113 9.45 7.40 4.67
N ALA A 114 10.73 7.76 4.83
CA ALA A 114 11.27 9.02 4.33
C ALA A 114 11.12 9.16 2.79
N ALA A 115 11.27 8.07 2.03
CA ALA A 115 11.06 8.08 0.58
C ALA A 115 9.59 8.31 0.24
N LEU A 116 8.66 7.65 0.97
CA LEU A 116 7.22 7.91 0.82
C LEU A 116 6.87 9.37 1.12
N HIS A 117 7.41 9.96 2.18
CA HIS A 117 7.21 11.39 2.47
C HIS A 117 7.76 12.31 1.37
N GLY A 118 8.94 11.99 0.83
CA GLY A 118 9.52 12.72 -0.30
C GLY A 118 8.64 12.67 -1.55
N TRP A 119 8.16 11.48 -1.93
CA TRP A 119 7.29 11.32 -3.10
C TRP A 119 5.90 11.94 -2.91
N ALA A 120 5.34 11.89 -1.70
CA ALA A 120 4.04 12.50 -1.42
C ALA A 120 4.05 14.03 -1.52
N THR A 121 5.20 14.66 -1.30
CA THR A 121 5.37 16.12 -1.34
C THR A 121 5.89 16.62 -2.67
N ALA A 122 6.43 15.74 -3.52
CA ALA A 122 6.78 16.07 -4.89
C ALA A 122 5.49 16.35 -5.70
N GLU A 123 5.23 17.63 -6.00
CA GLU A 123 4.27 17.98 -7.04
C GLU A 123 4.72 17.30 -8.34
N GLY A 124 3.75 16.67 -9.02
CA GLY A 124 3.99 15.61 -9.98
C GLY A 124 5.17 15.87 -10.92
N VAL A 125 6.16 14.99 -10.88
CA VAL A 125 7.08 14.82 -12.00
C VAL A 125 6.22 14.27 -13.13
N ALA A 126 5.74 15.20 -13.96
CA ALA A 126 4.90 14.94 -15.10
C ALA A 126 5.51 13.85 -15.98
N ALA A 127 4.70 12.87 -16.33
CA ALA A 127 4.83 12.09 -17.56
C ALA A 127 3.77 12.58 -18.53
#